data_AF-A0A7C9J610-F1
#
_entry.id   AF-A0A7C9J610-F1
#
_cell.length_a   1.000
_cell.length_b   1.000
_cell.length_c   1.000
_cell.angle_alpha   90.00
_cell.angle_beta   90.00
_cell.angle_gamma   90.00
#
_symmetry.space_group_name_H-M   'P 1'
#
loop_
_entity.id
_entity.type
_entity.pdbx_description
1 polymer ?
#
loop_
_entity_poly.entity_id
_entity_poly.type
_entity_poly.pdbx_seq_one_letter_code
_entity_poly.pdbx_strand_id
1 'polypeptide(L)' 'QHRTQALGPWLEHYNTTRPHSALGGQPPISRLSPSP' A
#
# COMPACT_ATOMS: atom_id res chain seq x y z
N GLN A 1 1.47 -18.99 12.59
CA GLN A 1 0.10 -18.57 12.18
C GLN A 1 -0.14 -17.07 12.33
N HIS A 2 0.28 -16.41 13.42
CA HIS A 2 0.04 -14.97 13.63
C HIS A 2 0.59 -14.04 12.53
N ARG A 3 1.76 -14.34 11.95
CA ARG A 3 2.31 -13.52 10.85
C ARG A 3 1.41 -13.51 9.61
N THR A 4 0.84 -14.66 9.26
CA THR A 4 -0.08 -14.78 8.11
C THR A 4 -1.36 -14.00 8.35
N GLN A 5 -1.89 -14.04 9.57
CA GLN A 5 -3.10 -13.28 9.93
C GLN A 5 -2.85 -11.77 9.92
N ALA A 6 -1.66 -11.33 10.35
CA ALA A 6 -1.28 -9.91 10.32
C ALA A 6 -0.95 -9.39 8.91
N LEU A 7 -0.69 -10.27 7.95
CA LEU A 7 -0.25 -9.87 6.60
C LEU A 7 -1.34 -9.10 5.84
N GLY A 8 -2.59 -9.54 5.92
CA GLY A 8 -3.71 -8.89 5.22
C GLY A 8 -3.87 -7.42 5.62
N PRO A 9 -4.10 -7.12 6.91
CA PRO A 9 -4.19 -5.74 7.40
C PRO A 9 -2.94 -4.91 7.10
N TRP A 10 -1.75 -5.52 7.17
CA TRP A 10 -0.51 -4.82 6.85
C TRP A 10 -0.40 -4.44 5.37
N LEU A 11 -0.79 -5.32 4.45
CA LEU A 11 -0.77 -5.05 3.01
C LEU A 11 -1.73 -3.93 2.63
N GLU A 12 -2.92 -3.91 3.23
CA GLU A 12 -3.89 -2.83 3.01
C GLU A 12 -3.28 -1.48 3.41
N HIS A 13 -2.81 -1.36 4.65
CA HIS A 13 -2.17 -0.16 5.15
C HIS A 13 -0.97 0.28 4.28
N TYR A 14 -0.10 -0.67 3.92
CA TYR A 14 1.09 -0.39 3.11
C TYR A 14 0.74 0.13 1.73
N ASN A 15 -0.24 -0.48 1.05
CA ASN A 15 -0.58 -0.12 -0.32
C ASN A 15 -1.43 1.14 -0.42
N THR A 16 -2.28 1.43 0.57
CA THR A 16 -3.30 2.49 0.45
C THR A 16 -3.01 3.75 1.26
N THR A 17 -2.20 3.68 2.31
CA THR A 17 -2.03 4.81 3.24
C THR A 17 -0.58 5.19 3.55
N ARG A 18 0.38 4.27 3.44
CA ARG A 18 1.78 4.54 3.81
C ARG A 18 2.41 5.52 2.81
N PRO A 19 2.99 6.65 3.25
CA PRO A 19 3.67 7.58 2.36
C PRO A 19 5.04 7.06 1.93
N HIS A 20 5.37 7.21 0.65
CA HIS A 20 6.67 6.83 0.09
C HIS A 20 7.42 8.04 -0.46
N SER A 21 8.67 8.25 -0.03
CA SER A 21 9.49 9.37 -0.48
C SER A 21 9.73 9.39 -1.98
N ALA A 22 9.89 8.21 -2.60
CA ALA A 22 10.03 8.07 -4.05
C ALA A 22 8.76 8.46 -4.84
N LEU A 23 7.61 8.53 -4.16
CA LEU A 23 6.33 8.95 -4.72
C LEU A 23 5.91 10.35 -4.23
N GLY A 24 6.85 11.16 -3.73
CA GLY A 24 6.54 12.49 -3.20
C GLY A 24 5.64 12.46 -1.96
N GLY A 25 5.69 11.39 -1.17
CA GLY A 25 4.85 11.21 0.01
C GLY A 25 3.49 10.56 -0.29
N GLN A 26 3.23 10.16 -1.54
CA GLN A 26 2.01 9.44 -1.89
C GLN A 26 2.13 7.93 -1.59
N PRO A 27 1.01 7.23 -1.36
CA PRO A 27 1.00 5.80 -1.18
C PRO A 27 1.22 5.01 -2.48
N PRO A 28 1.61 3.72 -2.41
CA PRO A 28 1.89 2.90 -3.59
C PRO A 28 0.73 2.82 -4.58
N ILE A 29 -0.51 2.80 -4.10
CA ILE A 29 -1.71 2.77 -4.96
C ILE A 29 -1.81 3.97 -5.90
N SER A 30 -1.21 5.12 -5.57
CA SER A 30 -1.20 6.31 -6.43
C SER A 30 -0.47 6.11 -7.76
N ARG A 31 0.28 5.01 -7.93
CA ARG A 31 0.92 4.64 -9.19
C ARG A 31 -0.02 3.99 -10.19
N LEU A 32 -1.20 3.53 -9.76
CA LEU A 32 -2.14 2.87 -10.64
C LEU A 32 -2.78 3.91 -11.56
N SER A 33 -2.53 3.79 -12.85
CA SER A 33 -3.34 4.50 -13.86
C SER A 33 -4.74 3.88 -13.87
N PRO A 34 -5.82 4.68 -14.04
CA PRO A 34 -7.13 4.11 -14.33
C PRO A 34 -7.02 3.22 -15.58
N SER A 35 -7.52 1.99 -15.48
CA SER A 35 -7.70 1.14 -16.66
C SER A 35 -8.76 1.78 -17.58
N PRO A 36 -8.62 1.63 -18.91
CA PRO A 36 -9.65 2.10 -19.84
C PRO A 36 -11.02 1.46 -19.59
#